data_AF-A0A1J3JKJ4-F1
#
_entry.id   AF-A0A1J3JKJ4-F1
#
_cell.length_a   1.000
_cell.length_b   1.000
_cell.length_c   1.000
_cell.angle_alpha   90.00
_cell.angle_beta   90.00
_cell.angle_gamma   90.00
#
_symmetry.space_group_name_H-M   'P 1'
#
loop_
_entity.id
_entity.type
_entity.pdbx_description
1 polymer ?
#
loop_
_entity_poly.entity_id
_entity_poly.type
_entity_poly.pdbx_seq_one_letter_code
_entity_poly.pdbx_strand_id
1 'polypeptide(L)'
;ENFNVFVWNSLISFYSKCGNMEDSLLAFNKIQEQERNIVSWNSMVWGYAHNGRGEEAIAMFEKMIQETNLKPNSVTLLGVLFACNHAG
;
A
#
# COMPACT_ATOMS: atom_id res chain seq x y z
N GLU A 1 -15.62 -15.64 4.04
CA GLU A 1 -14.42 -16.48 3.89
C GLU A 1 -13.20 -15.67 4.33
N ASN A 2 -12.30 -16.27 5.11
CA ASN A 2 -11.08 -15.61 5.56
C ASN A 2 -9.96 -16.00 4.57
N PHE A 3 -9.80 -15.22 3.50
CA PHE A 3 -8.72 -15.44 2.54
C PHE A 3 -7.37 -15.09 3.17
N ASN A 4 -6.34 -15.88 2.87
CA ASN A 4 -4.99 -15.65 3.38
C ASN A 4 -4.44 -14.29 2.88
N VAL A 5 -3.70 -13.56 3.74
CA VAL A 5 -3.03 -12.29 3.44
C VAL A 5 -2.25 -12.30 2.11
N PHE A 6 -1.70 -13.43 1.68
CA PHE A 6 -1.04 -13.55 0.38
C PHE A 6 -1.99 -13.27 -0.79
N VAL A 7 -3.21 -13.82 -0.76
CA VAL A 7 -4.23 -13.60 -1.80
C VAL A 7 -4.65 -12.14 -1.83
N TRP A 8 -4.87 -11.54 -0.66
CA TRP A 8 -5.19 -10.13 -0.57
C TRP A 8 -4.07 -9.24 -1.11
N ASN A 9 -2.81 -9.52 -0.79
CA ASN A 9 -1.66 -8.81 -1.33
C ASN A 9 -1.56 -8.93 -2.87
N SER A 10 -1.88 -10.10 -3.42
CA SER A 10 -1.98 -10.28 -4.87
C SER A 10 -3.09 -9.42 -5.48
N LEU A 11 -4.27 -9.36 -4.85
CA LEU A 11 -5.39 -8.51 -5.31
C LEU A 11 -5.05 -7.02 -5.22
N ILE A 12 -4.45 -6.55 -4.12
CA ILE A 12 -3.96 -5.17 -3.97
C ILE A 12 -3.01 -4.84 -5.13
N SER A 13 -2.02 -5.70 -5.38
CA SER A 13 -1.05 -5.49 -6.46
C SER A 13 -1.71 -5.49 -7.84
N PHE A 14 -2.66 -6.40 -8.08
CA PHE A 14 -3.40 -6.48 -9.34
C PHE A 14 -4.19 -5.20 -9.61
N TYR A 15 -5.06 -4.78 -8.67
CA TYR A 15 -5.89 -3.58 -8.85
C TYR A 15 -5.04 -2.31 -8.95
N SER A 16 -3.98 -2.19 -8.16
CA SER A 16 -3.01 -1.08 -8.25
C SER A 16 -2.38 -0.98 -9.65
N LYS A 17 -1.98 -2.11 -10.25
CA LYS A 17 -1.38 -2.13 -11.61
C LYS A 17 -2.38 -1.81 -12.72
N CYS A 18 -3.68 -2.02 -12.47
CA CYS A 18 -4.76 -1.59 -13.37
C CYS A 18 -5.16 -0.11 -13.18
N GLY A 19 -4.55 0.59 -12.21
CA GLY A 19 -4.91 1.96 -11.84
C GLY A 19 -6.20 2.09 -11.04
N ASN A 20 -6.83 0.97 -10.66
CA ASN A 20 -8.02 0.97 -9.84
C ASN A 20 -7.64 0.97 -8.34
N MET A 21 -7.30 2.15 -7.84
CA MET A 21 -6.87 2.29 -6.44
C MET A 21 -8.03 2.13 -5.44
N GLU A 22 -9.27 2.31 -5.86
CA GLU A 22 -10.44 2.10 -4.99
C GLU A 22 -10.59 0.62 -4.63
N ASP A 23 -10.57 -0.27 -5.62
CA ASP A 23 -10.61 -1.72 -5.40
C ASP A 23 -9.35 -2.23 -4.69
N SER A 24 -8.19 -1.63 -4.97
CA SER A 24 -6.96 -1.91 -4.23
C SER A 24 -7.10 -1.60 -2.73
N LEU A 25 -7.68 -0.44 -2.39
CA LEU A 25 -7.93 -0.04 -1.01
C LEU A 25 -9.00 -0.92 -0.35
N LEU A 26 -10.04 -1.31 -1.08
CA LEU A 26 -11.05 -2.26 -0.59
C LEU A 26 -10.40 -3.60 -0.25
N ALA A 27 -9.54 -4.14 -1.11
CA ALA A 27 -8.80 -5.38 -0.84
C ALA A 27 -7.89 -5.26 0.39
N PHE A 28 -7.18 -4.14 0.55
CA PHE A 28 -6.38 -3.85 1.74
C PHE A 28 -7.23 -3.81 3.02
N ASN A 29 -8.40 -3.19 2.97
CA ASN A 29 -9.31 -3.08 4.11
C ASN A 29 -9.97 -4.42 4.48
N LYS A 30 -10.02 -5.40 3.57
CA LYS A 30 -10.51 -6.76 3.86
C LYS A 30 -9.51 -7.62 4.62
N ILE A 31 -8.23 -7.26 4.62
CA ILE A 31 -7.23 -7.88 5.50
C ILE A 31 -7.50 -7.40 6.93
N GLN A 32 -7.59 -8.35 7.87
CA GLN A 32 -7.70 -8.02 9.29
C GLN A 32 -6.49 -7.19 9.73
N GLU A 33 -6.69 -6.17 10.55
CA GLU A 33 -5.64 -5.18 10.86
C GLU A 33 -4.36 -5.82 11.40
N GLN A 34 -4.49 -6.83 12.27
CA GLN A 34 -3.38 -7.59 12.84
C GLN A 34 -2.65 -8.51 11.85
N GLU A 35 -3.26 -8.81 10.70
CA GLU A 35 -2.67 -9.65 9.65
C GLU A 35 -1.98 -8.83 8.55
N ARG A 36 -2.23 -7.52 8.48
CA ARG A 36 -1.57 -6.63 7.51
C ARG A 36 -0.08 -6.59 7.81
N ASN A 37 0.71 -7.06 6.84
CA ASN A 37 2.16 -7.11 6.96
C ASN A 37 2.82 -6.03 6.09
N ILE A 38 4.14 -5.96 6.14
CA ILE A 38 4.91 -4.95 5.38
C ILE A 38 4.64 -5.00 3.87
N VAL A 39 4.27 -6.16 3.33
CA VAL A 39 3.95 -6.32 1.90
C VAL A 39 2.60 -5.66 1.57
N SER A 40 1.60 -5.78 2.44
CA SER A 40 0.29 -5.13 2.28
C SER A 40 0.45 -3.61 2.20
N TRP A 41 1.20 -3.02 3.14
CA TRP A 41 1.47 -1.58 3.20
C TRP A 41 2.32 -1.09 2.02
N ASN A 42 3.41 -1.81 1.71
CA ASN A 42 4.27 -1.46 0.57
C ASN A 42 3.49 -1.49 -0.74
N SER A 43 2.58 -2.44 -0.92
CA SER A 43 1.75 -2.53 -2.12
C SER A 43 0.85 -1.31 -2.29
N MET A 44 0.28 -0.77 -1.20
CA MET A 44 -0.54 0.44 -1.25
C MET A 44 0.29 1.71 -1.50
N VAL A 45 1.44 1.86 -0.83
CA VAL A 45 2.35 3.00 -1.06
C VAL A 45 2.79 3.03 -2.52
N TRP A 46 3.26 1.91 -3.07
CA TRP A 46 3.64 1.81 -4.48
C TRP A 46 2.47 1.97 -5.43
N GLY A 47 1.31 1.40 -5.09
CA GLY A 47 0.10 1.52 -5.89
C GLY A 47 -0.30 2.98 -6.09
N TYR A 48 -0.37 3.77 -5.03
CA TYR A 48 -0.62 5.20 -5.14
C TYR A 48 0.49 5.93 -5.91
N ALA A 49 1.75 5.67 -5.58
CA ALA A 49 2.88 6.35 -6.19
C ALA A 49 2.98 6.12 -7.72
N HIS A 50 2.79 4.88 -8.19
CA HIS A 50 2.77 4.54 -9.63
C HIS A 50 1.59 5.12 -10.39
N ASN A 51 0.49 5.43 -9.71
CA ASN A 51 -0.70 6.01 -10.32
C ASN A 51 -0.74 7.54 -10.21
N GLY A 52 0.40 8.18 -9.92
CA GLY A 52 0.51 9.65 -9.83
C GLY A 52 -0.20 10.24 -8.61
N ARG A 53 -0.55 9.41 -7.62
CA ARG A 53 -1.26 9.78 -6.39
C ARG A 53 -0.28 9.95 -5.24
N GLY A 54 0.66 10.89 -5.41
CA GLY A 54 1.82 11.04 -4.52
C GLY A 54 1.44 11.40 -3.07
N GLU A 55 0.47 12.29 -2.89
CA GLU A 55 -0.03 12.68 -1.57
C GLU A 55 -0.64 11.49 -0.82
N GLU A 56 -1.46 10.68 -1.50
CA GLU A 56 -2.06 9.48 -0.89
C GLU A 56 -1.03 8.39 -0.58
N ALA A 57 0.03 8.28 -1.37
CA ALA A 57 1.14 7.38 -1.08
C ALA A 57 1.86 7.78 0.23
N ILE A 58 2.10 9.08 0.43
CA ILE A 58 2.70 9.62 1.65
C ILE A 58 1.76 9.42 2.84
N ALA A 59 0.48 9.75 2.69
CA ALA A 59 -0.52 9.53 3.74
C ALA A 59 -0.63 8.04 4.12
N MET A 60 -0.50 7.13 3.17
CA MET A 60 -0.50 5.69 3.44
C MET A 60 0.74 5.23 4.21
N PHE A 61 1.90 5.81 3.91
CA PHE A 61 3.13 5.58 4.66
C PHE A 61 3.02 6.13 6.10
N GLU A 62 2.48 7.33 6.28
CA GLU A 62 2.24 7.93 7.59
C GLU A 62 1.26 7.10 8.43
N LYS A 63 0.20 6.59 7.80
CA LYS A 63 -0.74 5.68 8.43
C LYS A 63 -0.04 4.39 8.90
N MET A 64 0.87 3.83 8.10
CA MET A 64 1.64 2.63 8.47
C MET A 64 2.44 2.84 9.77
N ILE A 65 3.14 3.98 9.89
CA ILE A 65 4.00 4.27 11.04
C ILE A 65 3.20 4.65 12.29
N GLN A 66 1.99 5.18 12.13
CA GLN A 66 1.12 5.58 13.24
C GLN A 66 0.31 4.40 13.80
N GLU A 67 -0.17 3.51 12.93
CA GLU A 67 -1.08 2.42 13.32
C GLU A 67 -0.36 1.10 13.61
N THR A 68 0.93 0.99 13.26
CA THR A 68 1.67 -0.27 13.38
C THR A 68 3.08 -0.09 13.93
N ASN A 69 3.61 -1.17 14.52
CA ASN A 69 5.03 -1.26 14.89
C ASN A 69 5.92 -1.80 13.74
N LEU A 70 5.39 -1.87 12.51
CA LEU A 70 6.15 -2.33 11.35
C LEU A 70 7.22 -1.30 11.00
N LYS A 71 8.46 -1.75 10.87
CA LYS A 71 9.55 -0.89 10.42
C LYS A 71 9.53 -0.74 8.90
N PRO A 72 9.52 0.48 8.36
CA PRO A 72 9.74 0.71 6.93
C PRO A 72 11.03 0.03 6.47
N ASN A 73 10.98 -0.63 5.32
CA ASN A 73 12.16 -1.22 4.70
C ASN A 73 12.56 -0.46 3.43
N SER A 74 13.61 -0.93 2.75
CA SER A 74 14.10 -0.31 1.51
C SER A 74 13.01 -0.17 0.45
N VAL A 75 12.09 -1.14 0.34
CA VAL A 75 10.97 -1.10 -0.61
C VAL A 75 9.95 -0.02 -0.22
N THR A 76 9.68 0.16 1.07
CA THR A 76 8.82 1.24 1.57
C THR A 76 9.42 2.61 1.22
N LEU A 77 10.69 2.82 1.56
CA LEU A 77 11.37 4.09 1.36
C LEU A 77 11.53 4.44 -0.13
N LEU A 78 11.80 3.45 -0.98
CA LEU A 78 11.85 3.65 -2.43
C LEU A 78 10.47 4.06 -2.98
N GLY A 79 9.38 3.46 -2.47
CA GLY A 79 8.02 3.84 -2.87
C GLY A 79 7.67 5.27 -2.48
N VAL A 80 8.04 5.70 -1.27
CA VAL A 80 7.87 7.09 -0.81
C VAL A 80 8.69 8.07 -1.66
N LEU A 81 9.97 7.75 -1.91
CA LEU A 81 10.83 8.58 -2.78
C LEU A 81 10.25 8.70 -4.19
N PHE A 82 9.72 7.59 -4.73
CA PHE A 82 9.06 7.58 -6.03
C PHE A 82 7.80 8.46 -6.03
N ALA A 83 6.99 8.43 -4.96
CA ALA A 83 5.83 9.29 -4.80
C ALA A 83 6.19 10.78 -4.84
N CYS A 84 7.31 11.18 -4.21
CA CYS A 84 7.78 12.56 -4.23
C CYS A 84 8.13 13.06 -5.63
N ASN A 85 8.57 12.17 -6.53
CA ASN A 85 8.86 12.52 -7.93
C ASN A 85 7.59 12.84 -8.75
N HIS A 86 6.41 12.43 -8.26
CA HIS A 86 5.12 12.66 -8.91
C HIS A 86 4.21 13.65 -8.16
N ALA A 87 4.65 14.16 -7.00
CA ALA A 87 3.89 15.10 -6.18
C ALA A 87 4.27 16.58 -6.42
N GLY A 88 5.19 16.85 -7.36
CA GLY A 88 5.71 18.19 -7.69
C GLY A 88 5.63 18.51 -9.17
#